data_AF-A0A7S2MGN6-F1
#
_entry.id   AF-A0A7S2MGN6-F1
#
_cell.length_a   1.000
_cell.length_b   1.000
_cell.length_c   1.000
_cell.angle_alpha   90.00
_cell.angle_beta   90.00
_cell.angle_gamma   90.00
#
_symmetry.space_group_name_H-M   'P 1'
#
loop_
_entity.id
_entity.type
_entity.pdbx_description
1 polymer ?
#
loop_
_entity_poly.entity_id
_entity_poly.type
_entity_poly.pdbx_seq_one_letter_code
_entity_poly.pdbx_strand_id
1 'polypeptide(L)'
;EMYEGASLALQKKWNRLWMVTGRRHAPIHPLVYQHPFRHDTTMVFHCGAPFVQGWLEEPENTAPIETNGENQVKKHPETLLKDGLFHKDAVSIQSEITGEINSNMEKGLGLKMVWQKGDFAIMDNLGLAHYACDGTQRNRGKVGLRILHRTTVTAGPETIPKKEDGRGSFVE
;
A
#
# COMPACT_ATOMS: atom_id res chain seq x y z
N GLU A 1 -2.02 -9.11 -11.81
CA GLU A 1 -1.75 -7.82 -11.11
C GLU A 1 -0.36 -7.82 -10.47
N MET A 2 0.11 -6.73 -9.84
CA MET A 2 1.48 -6.64 -9.27
C MET A 2 1.78 -7.76 -8.27
N TYR A 3 0.83 -8.07 -7.38
CA TYR A 3 0.98 -9.15 -6.40
C TYR A 3 1.07 -10.53 -7.08
N GLU A 4 0.11 -10.85 -7.95
CA GLU A 4 0.02 -12.15 -8.61
C GLU A 4 1.19 -12.40 -9.58
N GLY A 5 1.73 -11.35 -10.18
CA GLY A 5 2.89 -11.43 -11.08
C GLY A 5 4.23 -11.57 -10.36
N ALA A 6 4.27 -11.40 -9.04
CA ALA A 6 5.48 -11.53 -8.24
C ALA A 6 5.84 -13.01 -7.97
N SER A 7 7.13 -13.26 -7.68
CA SER A 7 7.59 -14.61 -7.31
C SER A 7 6.96 -15.07 -5.99
N LEU A 8 6.87 -16.39 -5.77
CA LEU A 8 6.38 -16.95 -4.51
C LEU A 8 7.17 -16.47 -3.28
N ALA A 9 8.48 -16.22 -3.45
CA ALA A 9 9.32 -15.68 -2.38
C ALA A 9 8.91 -14.23 -2.04
N LEU A 10 8.67 -13.40 -3.06
CA LEU A 10 8.18 -12.03 -2.86
C LEU A 10 6.77 -12.00 -2.27
N GLN A 11 5.86 -12.83 -2.76
CA GLN A 11 4.51 -12.94 -2.19
C GLN A 11 4.57 -13.33 -0.70
N LYS A 12 5.38 -14.33 -0.33
CA LYS A 12 5.59 -14.73 1.08
C LYS A 12 6.14 -13.58 1.92
N LYS A 13 7.11 -12.82 1.39
CA LYS A 13 7.66 -11.64 2.08
C LYS A 13 6.59 -10.55 2.23
N TRP A 14 5.92 -10.17 1.15
CA TRP A 14 4.93 -9.09 1.14
C TRP A 14 3.74 -9.37 2.04
N ASN A 15 3.30 -10.62 2.17
CA ASN A 15 2.26 -11.01 3.11
C ASN A 15 2.62 -10.73 4.57
N ARG A 16 3.89 -10.56 4.91
CA ARG A 16 4.36 -10.24 6.27
C ARG A 16 4.55 -8.75 6.50
N LEU A 17 4.49 -7.92 5.46
CA LEU A 17 4.80 -6.51 5.54
C LEU A 17 3.59 -5.67 5.96
N TRP A 18 3.86 -4.63 6.74
CA TRP A 18 2.93 -3.57 7.09
C TRP A 18 3.55 -2.21 6.81
N MET A 19 2.82 -1.35 6.13
CA MET A 19 3.24 0.01 5.81
C MET A 19 2.93 0.95 6.98
N VAL A 20 3.95 1.67 7.44
CA VAL A 20 3.84 2.76 8.42
C VAL A 20 3.81 4.09 7.68
N THR A 21 2.74 4.85 7.86
CA THR A 21 2.54 6.14 7.20
C THR A 21 3.11 7.29 8.03
N GLY A 22 3.64 8.34 7.37
CA GLY A 22 4.44 9.39 8.03
C GLY A 22 3.69 10.48 8.81
N ARG A 23 2.47 10.23 9.28
CA ARG A 23 1.69 11.19 10.07
C ARG A 23 1.50 10.67 11.49
N ARG A 24 1.56 11.58 12.47
CA ARG A 24 1.30 11.26 13.88
C ARG A 24 -0.12 10.66 14.02
N HIS A 25 -0.24 9.52 14.70
CA HIS A 25 -1.50 8.75 14.86
C HIS A 25 -2.13 8.27 13.55
N ALA A 26 -1.35 8.16 12.47
CA ALA A 26 -1.86 7.57 11.24
C ALA A 26 -1.86 6.04 11.33
N PRO A 27 -2.83 5.39 10.67
CA PRO A 27 -2.91 3.95 10.69
C PRO A 27 -1.71 3.29 10.02
N ILE A 28 -1.37 2.13 10.54
CA ILE A 28 -0.47 1.15 9.94
C ILE A 28 -1.34 0.15 9.18
N HIS A 29 -0.99 -0.08 7.91
CA HIS A 29 -1.77 -0.89 6.98
C HIS A 29 -1.02 -2.17 6.60
N PRO A 30 -1.69 -3.32 6.45
CA PRO A 30 -1.05 -4.51 5.88
C PRO A 30 -0.70 -4.23 4.42
N LEU A 31 0.51 -4.54 3.94
CA LEU A 31 0.89 -4.30 2.54
C LEU A 31 -0.05 -5.04 1.59
N VAL A 32 -0.39 -6.28 1.91
CA VAL A 32 -1.27 -7.15 1.13
C VAL A 32 -2.57 -7.34 1.88
N TYR A 33 -3.70 -7.16 1.19
CA TYR A 33 -5.02 -7.22 1.79
C TYR A 33 -6.08 -7.67 0.77
N GLN A 34 -7.25 -8.12 1.25
CA GLN A 34 -8.37 -8.51 0.40
C GLN A 34 -9.24 -7.31 0.06
N HIS A 35 -9.54 -7.12 -1.23
CA HIS A 35 -10.39 -6.02 -1.67
C HIS A 35 -11.82 -6.21 -1.13
N PRO A 36 -12.40 -5.24 -0.41
CA PRO A 36 -13.65 -5.45 0.35
C PRO A 36 -14.87 -5.73 -0.53
N PHE A 37 -14.84 -5.28 -1.80
CA PHE A 37 -15.96 -5.44 -2.74
C PHE A 37 -15.67 -6.36 -3.93
N ARG A 38 -14.39 -6.66 -4.19
CA ARG A 38 -13.95 -7.46 -5.35
C ARG A 38 -13.44 -8.84 -4.91
N HIS A 39 -13.06 -8.97 -3.63
CA HIS A 39 -12.61 -10.20 -2.97
C HIS A 39 -11.35 -10.83 -3.57
N ASP A 40 -10.59 -10.04 -4.33
CA ASP A 40 -9.28 -10.39 -4.83
C ASP A 40 -8.18 -9.77 -3.97
N THR A 41 -6.97 -10.29 -4.11
CA THR A 41 -5.79 -9.82 -3.38
C THR A 41 -5.27 -8.53 -3.99
N THR A 42 -5.27 -7.46 -3.22
CA THR A 42 -4.75 -6.15 -3.60
C THR A 42 -3.65 -5.73 -2.62
N MET A 43 -3.02 -4.59 -2.91
CA MET A 43 -1.92 -4.06 -2.13
C MET A 43 -2.18 -2.60 -1.76
N VAL A 44 -1.73 -2.18 -0.57
CA VAL A 44 -1.74 -0.79 -0.13
C VAL A 44 -0.30 -0.32 0.11
N PHE A 45 0.09 0.66 -0.69
CA PHE A 45 1.40 1.30 -0.61
C PHE A 45 1.33 2.72 -1.19
N HIS A 46 2.35 3.52 -0.90
CA HIS A 46 2.58 4.79 -1.60
C HIS A 46 3.65 4.63 -2.69
N CYS A 47 3.40 5.20 -3.88
CA CYS A 47 4.35 5.23 -5.00
C CYS A 47 5.51 6.24 -4.80
N GLY A 48 5.79 6.67 -3.58
CA GLY A 48 6.82 7.68 -3.31
C GLY A 48 7.30 7.67 -1.85
N ALA A 49 8.60 7.89 -1.69
CA ALA A 49 9.28 7.91 -0.40
C ALA A 49 8.71 8.87 0.67
N PRO A 50 8.19 10.09 0.39
CA PRO A 50 7.86 11.03 1.46
C PRO A 50 6.63 10.65 2.29
N PHE A 51 5.85 9.65 1.87
CA PHE A 51 4.62 9.24 2.56
C PHE A 51 4.78 7.96 3.39
N VAL A 52 5.89 7.25 3.23
CA VAL A 52 6.21 6.03 3.97
C VAL A 52 7.28 6.35 5.00
N GLN A 53 6.93 6.21 6.28
CA GLN A 53 7.88 6.40 7.38
C GLN A 53 8.65 5.12 7.68
N GLY A 54 8.06 3.96 7.40
CA GLY A 54 8.77 2.70 7.37
C GLY A 54 7.87 1.49 7.24
N TRP A 55 8.43 0.35 7.62
CA TRP A 55 7.82 -0.96 7.43
C TRP A 55 7.99 -1.81 8.68
N LEU A 56 6.94 -2.56 9.01
CA LEU A 56 7.01 -3.68 9.95
C LEU A 56 6.99 -4.97 9.16
N GLU A 57 7.78 -5.96 9.59
CA GLU A 57 7.79 -7.29 8.98
C GLU A 57 7.53 -8.36 10.03
N GLU A 58 6.50 -9.17 9.83
CA GLU A 58 6.22 -10.33 10.69
C GLU A 58 7.32 -11.40 10.58
N PRO A 59 7.63 -12.13 11.67
CA PRO A 59 8.62 -13.21 11.63
C PRO A 59 8.17 -14.37 10.74
N GLU A 60 9.09 -14.98 10.01
CA GLU A 60 8.78 -16.08 9.07
C GLU A 60 8.10 -17.30 9.72
N ASN A 61 8.36 -17.54 11.01
CA ASN A 61 7.85 -18.69 11.78
C ASN A 61 6.65 -18.35 12.68
N THR A 62 5.90 -17.29 12.37
CA THR A 62 4.57 -17.14 12.98
C THR A 62 3.61 -18.06 12.24
N ALA A 63 3.15 -19.11 12.91
CA ALA A 63 2.09 -19.98 12.39
C ALA A 63 0.89 -19.12 11.95
N PRO A 64 0.20 -19.48 10.85
CA PRO A 64 -1.12 -18.92 10.58
C PRO A 64 -1.94 -19.11 11.86
N ILE A 65 -2.51 -18.03 12.39
CA ILE A 65 -3.36 -18.13 13.58
C ILE A 65 -4.55 -19.00 13.18
N GLU A 66 -4.60 -20.24 13.66
CA GLU A 66 -5.78 -21.10 13.50
C GLU A 66 -6.98 -20.42 14.16
N THR A 67 -7.97 -20.07 13.36
CA THR A 67 -9.24 -19.49 13.82
C THR A 67 -10.23 -20.60 14.13
N ASN A 68 -9.91 -21.44 15.11
CA ASN A 68 -10.97 -22.15 15.83
C ASN A 68 -11.65 -21.13 16.74
N GLY A 69 -12.96 -21.00 16.58
CA GLY A 69 -13.77 -20.00 17.27
C GLY A 69 -13.44 -19.92 18.76
N GLU A 70 -13.38 -18.68 19.23
CA GLU A 70 -13.16 -18.26 20.62
C GLU A 70 -11.70 -18.00 21.04
N ASN A 71 -11.50 -16.76 21.48
CA ASN A 71 -10.33 -16.17 22.12
C ASN A 71 -9.16 -15.70 21.26
N GLN A 72 -9.23 -14.39 21.00
CA GLN A 72 -8.16 -13.48 20.62
C GLN A 72 -6.82 -13.80 21.31
N VAL A 73 -5.76 -13.96 20.51
CA VAL A 73 -4.51 -13.23 20.75
C VAL A 73 -4.04 -12.65 19.43
N LYS A 74 -4.68 -11.54 19.02
CA LYS A 74 -4.04 -10.62 18.09
C LYS A 74 -2.90 -10.00 18.87
N LYS A 75 -1.65 -10.47 18.68
CA LYS A 75 -0.51 -9.74 19.24
C LYS A 75 -0.60 -8.31 18.71
N HIS A 76 -0.76 -7.38 19.65
CA HIS A 76 -0.90 -5.97 19.34
C HIS A 76 0.42 -5.49 18.69
N PRO A 77 0.39 -4.62 17.69
CA PRO A 77 1.57 -4.06 17.03
C PRO A 77 2.53 -3.35 17.98
N GLU A 78 2.03 -2.84 19.11
CA GLU A 78 2.85 -2.35 20.22
C GLU A 78 3.80 -3.41 20.78
N THR A 79 3.39 -4.69 20.80
CA THR A 79 4.26 -5.83 21.17
C THR A 79 5.32 -6.07 20.10
N LEU A 80 4.97 -5.93 18.81
CA LEU A 80 5.90 -6.14 17.69
C LEU A 80 6.95 -5.00 17.59
N LEU A 81 6.54 -3.75 17.86
CA LEU A 81 7.44 -2.59 17.90
C LEU A 81 8.44 -2.68 19.06
N LYS A 82 8.00 -3.13 20.24
CA LYS A 82 8.86 -3.37 21.43
C LYS A 82 9.88 -4.49 21.20
N ASP A 83 9.56 -5.45 20.34
CA ASP A 83 10.45 -6.56 19.96
C ASP A 83 11.47 -6.18 18.86
N GLY A 84 11.51 -4.92 18.40
CA GLY A 84 12.49 -4.45 17.42
C GLY A 84 12.16 -4.76 15.95
N LEU A 85 10.88 -5.01 15.62
CA LEU A 85 10.43 -5.33 14.25
C LEU A 85 10.34 -4.13 13.28
N PHE A 86 10.65 -2.91 13.73
CA PHE A 86 10.82 -1.82 12.78
C PHE A 86 12.09 -2.10 11.96
N HIS A 87 11.95 -2.20 10.64
CA HIS A 87 13.12 -2.43 9.79
C HIS A 87 14.07 -1.23 9.90
N LYS A 88 15.30 -1.47 10.40
CA LYS A 88 16.35 -0.45 10.50
C LYS A 88 16.68 0.18 9.15
N ASP A 89 16.37 -0.50 8.06
CA ASP A 89 16.50 -0.02 6.69
C ASP A 89 15.15 0.01 5.97
N ALA A 90 14.21 0.79 6.49
CA ALA A 90 12.95 1.11 5.81
C ALA A 90 13.14 1.57 4.35
N VAL A 91 14.30 2.17 4.04
CA VAL A 91 14.69 2.61 2.70
C VAL A 91 14.85 1.42 1.76
N SER A 92 15.43 0.31 2.21
CA SER A 92 15.60 -0.91 1.39
C SER A 92 14.26 -1.53 0.96
N ILE A 93 13.31 -1.73 1.87
CA ILE A 93 11.98 -2.28 1.55
C ILE A 93 11.24 -1.33 0.61
N GLN A 94 11.25 -0.03 0.91
CA GLN A 94 10.59 0.95 0.04
C GLN A 94 11.22 0.96 -1.37
N SER A 95 12.55 0.84 -1.45
CA SER A 95 13.27 0.80 -2.72
C SER A 95 12.97 -0.48 -3.52
N GLU A 96 12.84 -1.63 -2.85
CA GLU A 96 12.41 -2.89 -3.46
C GLU A 96 11.01 -2.77 -4.07
N ILE A 97 10.03 -2.31 -3.28
CA ILE A 97 8.65 -2.12 -3.76
C ILE A 97 8.62 -1.11 -4.92
N THR A 98 9.40 -0.03 -4.83
CA THR A 98 9.50 0.97 -5.90
C THR A 98 10.14 0.37 -7.17
N GLY A 99 11.18 -0.47 -7.02
CA GLY A 99 11.80 -1.19 -8.13
C GLY A 99 10.82 -2.14 -8.81
N GLU A 100 10.01 -2.84 -8.04
CA GLU A 100 8.96 -3.73 -8.57
C GLU A 100 7.86 -2.93 -9.29
N ILE A 101 7.40 -1.80 -8.75
CA ILE A 101 6.48 -0.90 -9.46
C ILE A 101 7.07 -0.50 -10.82
N ASN A 102 8.32 -0.02 -10.85
CA ASN A 102 8.98 0.40 -12.08
C ASN A 102 9.12 -0.75 -13.09
N SER A 103 9.54 -1.93 -12.64
CA SER A 103 9.64 -3.11 -13.51
C SER A 103 8.28 -3.50 -14.10
N ASN A 104 7.21 -3.43 -13.30
CA ASN A 104 5.85 -3.69 -13.78
C ASN A 104 5.35 -2.61 -14.76
N MET A 105 5.72 -1.35 -14.57
CA MET A 105 5.45 -0.28 -15.55
C MET A 105 6.14 -0.55 -16.90
N GLU A 106 7.40 -1.00 -16.89
CA GLU A 106 8.15 -1.36 -18.10
C GLU A 106 7.55 -2.56 -18.83
N LYS A 107 6.96 -3.51 -18.08
CA LYS A 107 6.22 -4.67 -18.62
C LYS A 107 4.82 -4.32 -19.15
N GLY A 108 4.40 -3.05 -19.06
CA GLY A 108 3.10 -2.59 -19.58
C GLY A 108 1.92 -2.83 -18.64
N LEU A 109 2.14 -3.13 -17.36
CA LEU A 109 1.06 -3.27 -16.37
C LEU A 109 0.52 -1.91 -15.89
N GLY A 110 1.18 -0.82 -16.24
CA GLY A 110 0.75 0.53 -15.92
C GLY A 110 -0.04 1.20 -17.04
N LEU A 111 -1.02 2.03 -16.67
CA LEU A 111 -1.70 2.94 -17.58
C LEU A 111 -1.10 4.35 -17.48
N LYS A 112 -0.68 4.92 -18.61
CA LYS A 112 -0.27 6.33 -18.70
C LYS A 112 -1.40 7.16 -19.30
N MET A 113 -2.02 8.00 -18.47
CA MET A 113 -3.08 8.92 -18.92
C MET A 113 -2.51 10.23 -19.47
N VAL A 114 -2.88 10.57 -20.71
CA VAL A 114 -2.56 11.87 -21.34
C VAL A 114 -3.83 12.72 -21.34
N TRP A 115 -3.92 13.62 -20.36
CA TRP A 115 -5.10 14.45 -20.13
C TRP A 115 -5.39 15.43 -21.28
N GLN A 116 -6.65 15.50 -21.67
CA GLN A 116 -7.24 16.52 -22.53
C GLN A 116 -8.36 17.28 -21.79
N LYS A 117 -8.77 18.41 -22.36
CA LYS A 117 -9.88 19.18 -21.81
C LYS A 117 -11.18 18.37 -21.92
N GLY A 118 -11.85 18.18 -20.79
CA GLY A 118 -13.10 17.41 -20.71
C GLY A 118 -12.90 15.98 -20.23
N ASP A 119 -11.65 15.49 -20.17
CA ASP A 119 -11.36 14.18 -19.59
C ASP A 119 -11.74 14.14 -18.11
N PHE A 120 -12.26 13.00 -17.69
CA PHE A 120 -12.63 12.71 -16.32
C PHE A 120 -12.27 11.26 -16.00
N ALA A 121 -11.73 11.03 -14.80
CA ALA A 121 -11.36 9.71 -14.33
C ALA A 121 -12.04 9.42 -12.99
N ILE A 122 -12.62 8.22 -12.89
CA ILE A 122 -13.04 7.61 -11.64
C ILE A 122 -12.03 6.50 -11.33
N MET A 123 -11.48 6.51 -10.13
CA MET A 123 -10.47 5.55 -9.72
C MET A 123 -10.91 4.84 -8.44
N ASP A 124 -10.79 3.52 -8.44
CA ASP A 124 -10.92 2.71 -7.24
C ASP A 124 -9.63 2.82 -6.42
N ASN A 125 -9.63 3.68 -5.40
CA ASN A 125 -8.45 3.93 -4.58
C ASN A 125 -8.07 2.75 -3.67
N LEU A 126 -8.90 1.70 -3.60
CA LEU A 126 -8.60 0.47 -2.87
C LEU A 126 -7.83 -0.53 -3.75
N GLY A 127 -8.10 -0.55 -5.06
CA GLY A 127 -7.40 -1.43 -6.01
C GLY A 127 -6.27 -0.77 -6.80
N LEU A 128 -6.15 0.56 -6.78
CA LEU A 128 -5.29 1.29 -7.71
C LEU A 128 -4.34 2.26 -7.00
N ALA A 129 -3.05 2.13 -7.32
CA ALA A 129 -2.05 3.15 -7.04
C ALA A 129 -1.87 4.08 -8.25
N HIS A 130 -1.65 5.38 -7.99
CA HIS A 130 -1.38 6.37 -9.03
C HIS A 130 -0.33 7.37 -8.54
N TYR A 131 0.43 7.92 -9.47
CA TYR A 131 1.37 8.98 -9.19
C TYR A 131 1.39 9.99 -10.34
N ALA A 132 1.69 11.24 -10.00
CA ALA A 132 1.82 12.28 -11.00
C ALA A 132 3.14 12.09 -11.76
N CYS A 133 3.10 12.10 -13.10
CA CYS A 133 4.32 11.97 -13.90
C CYS A 133 5.32 13.10 -13.61
N ASP A 134 6.59 12.81 -13.84
CA ASP A 134 7.66 13.79 -13.76
C ASP A 134 7.36 15.02 -14.63
N GLY A 135 7.70 16.19 -14.10
CA GLY A 135 7.46 17.46 -14.78
C GLY A 135 6.15 18.13 -14.41
N THR A 136 5.17 17.41 -13.86
CA THR A 136 3.88 18.01 -13.48
C THR A 136 3.95 18.98 -12.30
N GLN A 137 5.01 18.88 -11.49
CA GLN A 137 5.30 19.74 -10.34
C GLN A 137 6.45 20.74 -10.60
N ARG A 138 6.90 20.91 -11.85
CA ARG A 138 7.96 21.88 -12.19
C ARG A 138 7.42 23.31 -12.22
N ASN A 139 8.33 24.29 -12.22
CA ASN A 139 7.96 25.71 -12.33
C ASN A 139 7.05 25.95 -13.54
N ARG A 140 5.92 26.66 -13.32
CA ARG A 140 4.92 27.00 -14.34
C ARG A 140 5.50 27.65 -15.60
N GLY A 141 6.59 28.41 -15.50
CA GLY A 141 7.27 29.00 -16.66
C GLY A 141 7.93 27.98 -17.59
N LYS A 142 8.16 26.75 -17.12
CA LYS A 142 8.73 25.63 -17.91
C LYS A 142 7.69 24.63 -18.40
N VAL A 143 6.59 24.44 -17.66
CA VAL A 143 5.63 23.35 -17.92
C VAL A 143 4.18 23.83 -18.14
N GLY A 144 3.95 25.14 -18.09
CA GLY A 144 2.62 25.74 -18.23
C GLY A 144 1.78 25.63 -16.95
N LEU A 145 0.53 26.09 -17.05
CA LEU A 145 -0.47 25.98 -15.99
C LEU A 145 -1.44 24.84 -16.32
N ARG A 146 -1.63 23.93 -15.36
CA ARG A 146 -2.62 22.86 -15.44
C ARG A 146 -3.45 22.82 -14.16
N ILE A 147 -4.77 22.87 -14.30
CA ILE A 147 -5.72 22.85 -13.19
C ILE A 147 -6.60 21.61 -13.35
N LEU A 148 -6.72 20.81 -12.28
CA LEU A 148 -7.64 19.69 -12.18
C LEU A 148 -8.49 19.88 -10.92
N HIS A 149 -9.73 19.44 -10.98
CA HIS A 149 -10.61 19.34 -9.82
C HIS A 149 -10.68 17.88 -9.38
N ARG A 150 -10.67 17.64 -8.06
CA ARG A 150 -10.76 16.29 -7.48
C ARG A 150 -11.77 16.29 -6.34
N THR A 151 -12.61 15.27 -6.35
CA THR A 151 -13.45 14.87 -5.21
C THR A 151 -13.02 13.48 -4.77
N THR A 152 -12.95 13.26 -3.46
CA THR A 152 -12.72 11.92 -2.89
C THR A 152 -13.97 11.52 -2.11
N VAL A 153 -14.45 10.31 -2.34
CA VAL A 153 -15.57 9.74 -1.59
C VAL A 153 -15.00 9.00 -0.37
N THR A 154 -15.48 9.36 0.81
CA THR A 154 -15.19 8.61 2.04
C THR A 154 -16.01 7.33 2.07
N ALA A 155 -15.38 6.23 2.44
CA ALA A 155 -16.06 4.94 2.58
C ALA A 155 -16.21 4.55 4.05
N GLY A 156 -17.03 3.53 4.32
CA GLY A 156 -17.32 3.08 5.67
C GLY A 156 -16.26 2.14 6.24
N PRO A 157 -16.45 1.65 7.48
CA PRO A 157 -15.52 0.75 8.16
C PRO A 157 -15.23 -0.56 7.42
N GLU A 158 -16.12 -0.99 6.52
CA GLU A 158 -15.95 -2.15 5.66
C GLU A 158 -14.76 -2.03 4.71
N THR A 159 -14.32 -0.80 4.40
CA THR A 159 -13.19 -0.57 3.48
C THR A 159 -11.85 -0.46 4.17
N ILE A 160 -11.78 -0.68 5.49
CA ILE A 160 -10.51 -0.72 6.21
C ILE A 160 -9.71 -1.93 5.69
N PRO A 161 -8.46 -1.76 5.21
CA PRO A 161 -7.67 -2.86 4.69
C PRO A 161 -7.50 -3.98 5.73
N LYS A 162 -7.80 -5.22 5.31
CA LYS A 162 -7.71 -6.44 6.10
C LYS A 162 -6.99 -7.54 5.33
N LYS A 163 -6.06 -8.21 5.99
CA LYS A 163 -5.46 -9.46 5.52
C LYS A 163 -6.54 -10.53 5.36
N GLU A 164 -6.21 -11.59 4.63
CA GLU A 164 -7.06 -12.77 4.45
C GLU A 164 -7.46 -13.41 5.80
N ASP A 165 -6.56 -13.38 6.79
CA ASP A 165 -6.81 -13.85 8.16
C ASP A 165 -7.66 -12.88 9.03
N GLY A 166 -8.18 -11.81 8.44
CA GLY A 166 -9.05 -10.83 9.11
C GLY A 166 -8.33 -9.79 9.96
N ARG A 167 -7.00 -9.79 10.04
CA ARG A 167 -6.24 -8.73 10.71
C ARG A 167 -6.30 -7.44 9.88
N GLY A 168 -6.79 -6.37 10.51
CA GLY A 168 -7.00 -5.08 9.88
C GLY A 168 -5.94 -4.04 10.21
N SER A 169 -6.05 -2.89 9.55
CA SER A 169 -5.27 -1.70 9.88
C SER A 169 -5.53 -1.23 11.31
N PHE A 170 -4.54 -0.59 11.94
CA PHE A 170 -4.61 -0.16 13.34
C PHE A 170 -3.82 1.15 13.54
N VAL A 171 -4.06 1.87 14.64
CA VAL A 171 -3.42 3.16 14.96
C VAL A 171 -2.49 2.99 16.18
N GLU A 172 -1.40 3.77 16.22
CA GLU A 172 -0.53 3.98 17.40
C GLU A 172 -1.06 5.09 18.34
#